data_AF-A0A9D8MVI2-F1
#
_entry.id   AF-A0A9D8MVI2-F1
#
_cell.length_a   1.000
_cell.length_b   1.000
_cell.length_c   1.000
_cell.angle_alpha   90.00
_cell.angle_beta   90.00
_cell.angle_gamma   90.00
#
_symmetry.space_group_name_H-M   'P 1'
#
loop_
_entity.id
_entity.type
_entity.pdbx_description
1 polymer ?
#
loop_
_entity_poly.entity_id
_entity_poly.type
_entity_poly.pdbx_seq_one_letter_code
_entity_poly.pdbx_strand_id
1 'polypeptide(L)'
;LATHYDVTLTFCFEKAGVLRDADDDSSVIPAINEEQFKQLTAEGIVSGGMIPKLENAFDALHRGVRQVVITHADNIEGSRGTTIKEK
;
A
#
# COMPACT_ATOMS: atom_id res chain seq x y z
N LEU A 1 -17.05 -3.51 11.87
CA LEU A 1 -15.92 -4.44 12.09
C LEU A 1 -14.68 -3.66 12.48
N ALA A 2 -14.18 -2.76 11.63
CA ALA A 2 -13.02 -1.90 11.92
C ALA A 2 -13.20 -0.98 13.14
N THR A 3 -14.42 -0.50 13.41
CA THR A 3 -14.73 0.32 14.62
C THR A 3 -14.70 -0.47 15.94
N HIS A 4 -14.67 -1.81 15.88
CA HIS A 4 -14.75 -2.67 17.07
C HIS A 4 -13.55 -3.60 17.22
N TYR A 5 -12.69 -3.71 16.20
CA TYR A 5 -11.56 -4.62 16.15
C TYR A 5 -10.40 -3.98 15.40
N ASP A 6 -9.18 -4.33 15.78
CA ASP A 6 -7.98 -4.00 15.01
C ASP A 6 -7.99 -4.76 13.67
N VAL A 7 -8.45 -4.07 12.62
CA VAL A 7 -8.54 -4.64 11.27
C VAL A 7 -7.30 -4.26 10.47
N THR A 8 -6.67 -5.27 9.86
CA THR A 8 -5.68 -5.11 8.80
C THR A 8 -6.30 -5.58 7.49
N LEU A 9 -6.22 -4.77 6.44
CA LEU A 9 -6.61 -5.18 5.10
C LEU A 9 -5.36 -5.55 4.30
N THR A 10 -5.38 -6.70 3.64
CA THR A 10 -4.30 -7.12 2.73
C THR A 10 -4.82 -7.08 1.30
N PHE A 11 -4.21 -6.23 0.48
CA PHE A 11 -4.45 -6.16 -0.96
C PHE A 11 -3.38 -6.98 -1.69
N CYS A 12 -3.83 -8.02 -2.38
CA CYS A 12 -2.98 -8.87 -3.20
C CYS A 12 -2.98 -8.35 -4.64
N PHE A 13 -1.83 -7.86 -5.12
CA PHE A 13 -1.62 -7.40 -6.49
C PHE A 13 -0.58 -8.27 -7.21
N GLU A 14 -0.34 -7.97 -8.49
CA GLU A 14 0.63 -8.68 -9.34
C GLU A 14 2.09 -8.43 -8.95
N LYS A 15 2.39 -7.28 -8.35
CA LYS A 15 3.73 -6.92 -7.88
C LYS A 15 3.89 -7.18 -6.39
N ALA A 16 5.13 -7.34 -5.94
CA ALA A 16 5.47 -7.58 -4.54
C ALA A 16 5.06 -6.46 -3.57
N GLY A 17 4.75 -5.27 -4.09
CA GLY A 17 4.30 -4.10 -3.34
C GLY A 17 4.24 -2.87 -4.27
N VAL A 18 4.32 -1.69 -3.69
CA VAL A 18 4.62 -0.45 -4.43
C VAL A 18 6.12 -0.39 -4.67
N LEU A 19 6.53 -0.36 -5.92
CA LEU A 19 7.93 -0.32 -6.33
C LEU A 19 8.36 1.13 -6.56
N ARG A 20 9.58 1.47 -6.16
CA ARG A 20 10.19 2.78 -6.49
C ARG A 20 10.59 2.85 -7.96
N ASP A 21 10.99 1.72 -8.51
CA ASP A 21 11.31 1.51 -9.91
C ASP A 21 10.52 0.30 -10.41
N ALA A 22 9.69 0.49 -11.44
CA ALA A 22 8.80 -0.55 -11.95
C ALA A 22 9.54 -1.72 -12.60
N ASP A 23 10.78 -1.49 -13.04
CA ASP A 23 11.64 -2.50 -13.66
C ASP A 23 12.52 -3.24 -12.62
N ASP A 24 12.56 -2.76 -11.38
CA ASP A 24 13.28 -3.39 -10.26
C ASP A 24 12.31 -3.90 -9.19
N ASP A 25 12.02 -5.21 -9.24
CA ASP A 25 11.16 -5.89 -8.26
C ASP A 25 11.73 -5.90 -6.82
N SER A 26 13.01 -5.55 -6.63
CA SER A 26 13.61 -5.39 -5.31
C SER A 26 13.39 -4.00 -4.70
N SER A 27 12.90 -3.03 -5.49
CA SER A 27 12.69 -1.65 -5.10
C SER A 27 11.39 -1.39 -4.31
N VAL A 28 10.88 -2.42 -3.61
CA VAL A 28 9.64 -2.34 -2.81
C VAL A 28 9.79 -1.27 -1.72
N ILE A 29 8.86 -0.32 -1.72
CA ILE A 29 8.75 0.69 -0.68
C ILE A 29 8.09 0.03 0.54
N PRO A 30 8.76 -0.08 1.69
CA PRO A 30 8.25 -0.86 2.82
C PRO A 30 7.05 -0.21 3.51
N ALA A 31 6.98 1.12 3.51
CA ALA A 31 5.87 1.87 4.09
C ALA A 31 5.59 3.17 3.34
N ILE A 32 4.31 3.52 3.23
CA ILE A 32 3.83 4.76 2.60
C ILE A 32 2.77 5.39 3.49
N ASN A 33 2.95 6.68 3.78
CA ASN A 33 1.89 7.54 4.34
C ASN A 33 1.33 8.47 3.26
N GLU A 34 0.30 9.25 3.60
CA GLU A 34 -0.40 10.11 2.63
C GLU A 34 0.50 11.22 2.04
N GLU A 35 1.46 11.72 2.82
CA GLU A 35 2.43 12.73 2.38
C GLU A 35 3.41 12.13 1.36
N GLN A 36 3.94 10.95 1.66
CA GLN A 36 4.80 10.19 0.75
C GLN A 36 4.05 9.78 -0.51
N PHE A 37 2.78 9.39 -0.42
CA PHE A 37 1.96 9.08 -1.58
C PHE A 37 1.89 10.27 -2.54
N LYS A 38 1.56 11.48 -2.03
CA LYS A 38 1.53 12.71 -2.84
C LYS A 38 2.88 13.01 -3.49
N GLN A 39 3.98 12.82 -2.74
CA GLN A 39 5.32 12.99 -3.27
C GLN A 39 5.65 11.98 -4.37
N LEU A 40 5.40 10.68 -4.15
CA LEU A 40 5.67 9.61 -5.11
C LEU A 40 4.83 9.74 -6.38
N THR A 41 3.60 10.26 -6.27
CA THR A 41 2.77 10.59 -7.43
C THR A 41 3.32 11.79 -8.20
N ALA A 42 3.78 12.83 -7.50
CA ALA A 42 4.43 13.99 -8.13
C ALA A 42 5.76 13.63 -8.82
N GLU A 43 6.51 12.67 -8.25
CA GLU A 43 7.74 12.11 -8.83
C GLU A 43 7.48 11.13 -9.99
N GLY A 44 6.21 10.77 -10.24
CA GLY A 44 5.82 9.83 -11.30
C GLY A 44 6.07 8.34 -10.98
N ILE A 45 6.61 8.05 -9.79
CA ILE A 45 6.85 6.69 -9.28
C ILE A 45 5.52 5.94 -9.13
N VAL A 46 4.54 6.59 -8.51
CA VAL A 46 3.19 6.06 -8.38
C VAL A 46 2.32 6.67 -9.46
N SER A 47 1.97 5.86 -10.46
CA SER A 47 1.23 6.32 -11.64
C SER A 47 0.19 5.31 -12.13
N GLY A 48 -0.64 5.75 -13.07
CA GLY A 48 -1.63 4.90 -13.74
C GLY A 48 -2.57 4.20 -12.76
N GLY A 49 -2.69 2.88 -12.90
CA GLY A 49 -3.59 2.06 -12.09
C GLY A 49 -3.20 1.94 -10.61
N MET A 50 -2.00 2.37 -10.21
CA MET A 50 -1.59 2.31 -8.80
C MET A 50 -2.19 3.45 -7.96
N ILE A 51 -2.51 4.59 -8.56
CA ILE A 51 -3.18 5.72 -7.90
C ILE A 51 -4.52 5.29 -7.29
N PRO A 52 -5.50 4.76 -8.05
CA PRO A 52 -6.80 4.36 -7.48
C PRO A 52 -6.68 3.20 -6.48
N LYS A 53 -5.64 2.35 -6.60
CA LYS A 53 -5.37 1.28 -5.63
C LYS A 53 -4.93 1.83 -4.27
N LEU A 54 -4.06 2.84 -4.28
CA LEU A 54 -3.59 3.52 -3.08
C LEU A 54 -4.68 4.42 -2.48
N GLU A 55 -5.43 5.15 -3.29
CA GLU A 55 -6.60 5.93 -2.84
C GLU A 55 -7.59 5.04 -2.09
N ASN A 56 -7.94 3.87 -2.63
CA ASN A 56 -8.81 2.92 -1.95
C ASN A 56 -8.21 2.39 -0.63
N ALA A 57 -6.88 2.24 -0.55
CA ALA A 57 -6.22 1.87 0.69
C ALA A 57 -6.33 2.97 1.76
N PHE A 58 -6.11 4.23 1.39
CA PHE A 58 -6.28 5.37 2.30
C PHE A 58 -7.75 5.54 2.72
N ASP A 59 -8.70 5.38 1.80
CA ASP A 59 -10.13 5.39 2.13
C ASP A 59 -10.49 4.33 3.16
N ALA A 60 -9.86 3.16 3.09
CA ALA A 60 -10.07 2.12 4.08
C ALA A 60 -9.52 2.50 5.46
N LEU A 61 -8.33 3.13 5.51
CA LEU A 61 -7.76 3.68 6.75
C LEU A 61 -8.71 4.72 7.37
N HIS A 62 -9.21 5.67 6.59
CA HIS A 62 -10.17 6.68 7.04
C HIS A 62 -11.49 6.08 7.55
N ARG A 63 -11.83 4.85 7.14
CA ARG A 63 -13.00 4.09 7.64
C ARG A 63 -12.71 3.28 8.91
N GLY A 64 -11.54 3.46 9.52
CA GLY A 64 -11.13 2.87 10.78
C GLY A 64 -10.29 1.60 10.66
N VAL A 65 -9.82 1.25 9.46
CA VAL A 65 -8.84 0.16 9.30
C VAL A 65 -7.51 0.64 9.86
N ARG A 66 -6.84 -0.19 10.66
CA ARG A 66 -5.60 0.18 11.35
C ARG A 66 -4.41 0.31 10.39
N GLN A 67 -4.32 -0.58 9.42
CA GLN A 67 -3.28 -0.57 8.40
C GLN A 67 -3.76 -1.32 7.15
N VAL A 68 -3.22 -0.95 6.01
CA VAL A 68 -3.39 -1.70 4.76
C VAL A 68 -2.03 -2.23 4.31
N VAL A 69 -1.96 -3.47 3.87
CA VAL A 69 -0.74 -4.09 3.33
C VAL A 69 -0.97 -4.39 1.86
N ILE A 70 -0.14 -3.83 0.99
CA ILE A 70 -0.10 -4.19 -0.43
C ILE A 70 1.01 -5.20 -0.63
N THR A 71 0.69 -6.38 -1.15
CA THR A 71 1.67 -7.44 -1.37
C THR A 71 1.29 -8.33 -2.57
N HIS A 72 2.17 -9.27 -2.93
CA HIS A 72 1.84 -10.36 -3.84
C HIS A 72 1.13 -11.50 -3.09
N ALA A 73 0.28 -12.27 -3.77
CA ALA A 73 -0.45 -13.38 -3.16
C ALA A 73 0.47 -14.41 -2.48
N ASP A 74 1.64 -14.67 -3.05
CA ASP A 74 2.64 -15.60 -2.49
C ASP A 74 3.27 -15.08 -1.17
N ASN A 75 3.11 -13.80 -0.84
CA ASN A 75 3.69 -13.16 0.34
C ASN A 75 2.60 -12.75 1.37
N ILE A 76 1.40 -13.32 1.28
CA ILE A 76 0.25 -12.96 2.12
C ILE A 76 0.48 -13.15 3.63
N GLU A 77 1.45 -13.98 4.02
CA GLU A 77 1.86 -14.19 5.42
C GLU A 77 2.47 -12.93 6.07
N GLY A 78 2.63 -11.83 5.32
CA GLY A 78 2.88 -10.50 5.86
C GLY A 78 4.36 -10.15 6.04
N SER A 79 5.26 -10.97 5.52
CA SER A 79 6.72 -10.76 5.62
C SER A 79 7.26 -9.79 4.56
N ARG A 80 6.52 -9.55 3.47
CA ARG A 80 6.95 -8.72 2.34
C ARG A 80 5.79 -7.90 1.79
N GLY A 81 6.05 -6.66 1.41
CA GLY A 81 5.08 -5.75 0.83
C GLY A 81 5.26 -4.29 1.25
N THR A 82 4.29 -3.48 0.88
CA THR A 82 4.18 -2.07 1.25
C THR A 82 3.08 -1.90 2.28
N THR A 83 3.42 -1.32 3.43
CA THR A 83 2.47 -1.03 4.50
C THR A 83 2.00 0.41 4.44
N ILE A 84 0.69 0.62 4.51
CA ILE A 84 0.05 1.94 4.49
C ILE A 84 -0.60 2.19 5.85
N LYS A 85 -0.22 3.29 6.49
CA LYS A 85 -0.62 3.68 7.84
C LYS A 85 -0.79 5.19 7.93
N GLU A 86 -1.70 5.63 8.80
CA GLU A 86 -1.70 7.00 9.30
C GLU A 86 -0.46 7.18 10.21
N LYS A 87 0.18 8.36 10.14
CA LYS A 87 1.51 8.68 10.71
C LYS A 87 1.74 8.18 12.13
#